data_AF-A0A953BLG5-F1
#
_entry.id   AF-A0A953BLG5-F1
#
_cell.length_a   1.000
_cell.length_b   1.000
_cell.length_c   1.000
_cell.angle_alpha   90.00
_cell.angle_beta   90.00
_cell.angle_gamma   90.00
#
_symmetry.space_group_name_H-M   'P 1'
#
loop_
_entity.id
_entity.type
_entity.pdbx_description
1 polymer ?
#
loop_
_entity_poly.entity_id
_entity_poly.type
_entity_poly.pdbx_seq_one_letter_code
_entity_poly.pdbx_strand_id
1 'polypeptide(L)'
;MWKWILGTLLVIAVGIGGAGVWLVKSGQLEKIRQNFDPSLKATFVKLEVVKRGDLVRVVSAPGVIEPRQKVDISAQVSARIIAMPYREGKRVKQGEVIVRLDADDLRASLESAKASLLSEEARLAGADASMQNMTQELGRKRELWASKDISKAELDSAEAEYTRAQSLYNQVVHSIAIAKANIEKAQKNLSYTVITAPFDGVVTSAQAEVGELVVVGTLNNAGSVIMQVADLNTMIVKAKVDETNIAPVRIGQRAKVYINAFPNRTFGGVVETIQPLRVVDRDGTAFFQTEIKLEVPEDVSIYSGMTANVDIEVETFTDVIKVPSQAVVERLVEELPKEAMRDPSLVDRNKKWTRVVYEYKEGKSVAQPVLVGPSDLTDTVILKGLDDGNKVVTGPFKVLISLKSDQNLTDKEDRPAGAPQAGDVRTTSTTPSKTEEKPAKPEKEKPKEASKDEKPAETAGKGGASSGAQATAPAGSR
;
A
#
# COMPACT_ATOMS: atom_id res chain seq x y z
N MET A 1 21.02 99.49 -4.81
CA MET A 1 20.79 98.06 -5.10
C MET A 1 19.37 97.54 -4.78
N TRP A 2 18.48 98.30 -4.13
CA TRP A 2 17.12 97.84 -3.77
C TRP A 2 16.13 97.69 -4.96
N LYS A 3 16.28 98.49 -6.02
CA LYS A 3 15.34 98.53 -7.15
C LYS A 3 15.33 97.25 -8.01
N TRP A 4 16.39 96.45 -7.99
CA TRP A 4 16.48 95.20 -8.77
C TRP A 4 15.90 93.99 -8.04
N ILE A 5 15.90 94.00 -6.69
CA ILE A 5 15.35 92.91 -5.87
C ILE A 5 13.81 92.97 -5.85
N LEU A 6 13.21 94.17 -5.85
CA LEU A 6 11.76 94.29 -5.96
C LEU A 6 11.24 93.85 -7.34
N GLY A 7 12.01 94.09 -8.40
CA GLY A 7 11.64 93.70 -9.76
C GLY A 7 11.61 92.18 -9.94
N THR A 8 12.60 91.46 -9.39
CA THR A 8 12.64 89.99 -9.47
C THR A 8 11.58 89.32 -8.61
N LEU A 9 11.26 89.87 -7.44
CA LEU A 9 10.20 89.33 -6.56
C LEU A 9 8.81 89.47 -7.17
N LEU A 10 8.55 90.56 -7.91
CA LEU A 10 7.29 90.78 -8.59
C LEU A 10 7.12 89.86 -9.81
N VAL A 11 8.20 89.55 -10.54
CA VAL A 11 8.17 88.58 -11.65
C VAL A 11 7.95 87.15 -11.14
N ILE A 12 8.52 86.78 -9.99
CA ILE A 12 8.29 85.48 -9.36
C ILE A 12 6.84 85.36 -8.84
N ALA A 13 6.30 86.42 -8.22
CA ALA A 13 4.92 86.43 -7.76
C ALA A 13 3.90 86.32 -8.92
N VAL A 14 4.17 86.99 -10.05
CA VAL A 14 3.34 86.88 -11.26
C VAL A 14 3.51 85.52 -11.94
N GLY A 15 4.71 84.93 -11.91
CA GLY A 15 4.96 83.57 -12.41
C GLY A 15 4.23 82.49 -11.59
N ILE A 16 4.23 82.62 -10.26
CA ILE A 16 3.51 81.69 -9.36
C ILE A 16 1.99 81.90 -9.46
N GLY A 17 1.53 83.15 -9.58
CA GLY A 17 0.11 83.46 -9.80
C GLY A 17 -0.40 82.95 -11.15
N GLY A 18 0.39 83.11 -12.22
CA GLY A 18 0.07 82.61 -13.56
C GLY A 18 0.06 81.08 -13.64
N ALA A 19 1.01 80.42 -12.97
CA ALA A 19 1.04 78.95 -12.86
C ALA A 19 -0.14 78.42 -12.03
N GLY A 20 -0.53 79.10 -10.95
CA GLY A 20 -1.69 78.74 -10.14
C GLY A 20 -3.02 78.84 -10.90
N VAL A 21 -3.21 79.92 -11.68
CA VAL A 21 -4.42 80.09 -12.51
C VAL A 21 -4.45 79.10 -13.68
N TRP A 22 -3.29 78.77 -14.26
CA TRP A 22 -3.18 77.73 -15.29
C TRP A 22 -3.46 76.32 -14.74
N LEU A 23 -3.01 75.99 -13.53
CA LEU A 23 -3.29 74.71 -12.86
C LEU A 23 -4.78 74.54 -12.51
N VAL A 24 -5.47 75.63 -12.13
CA VAL A 24 -6.89 75.61 -11.79
C VAL A 24 -7.77 75.52 -13.04
N LYS A 25 -7.38 76.15 -14.15
CA LYS A 25 -8.13 76.08 -15.42
C LYS A 25 -7.87 74.79 -16.23
N SER A 26 -6.76 74.09 -16.02
CA SER A 26 -6.39 72.91 -16.82
C SER A 26 -7.10 71.61 -16.40
N GLY A 27 -7.95 71.63 -15.36
CA GLY A 27 -8.61 70.43 -14.85
C GLY A 27 -7.66 69.38 -14.27
N GLN A 28 -6.37 69.69 -14.13
CA GLN A 28 -5.39 68.81 -13.48
C GLN A 28 -5.55 68.79 -11.95
N LEU A 29 -6.15 69.82 -11.34
CA LEU A 29 -6.48 69.82 -9.92
C LEU A 29 -7.51 68.73 -9.55
N GLU A 30 -8.51 68.48 -10.39
CA GLU A 30 -9.49 67.40 -10.18
C GLU A 30 -8.82 66.01 -10.16
N LYS A 31 -7.84 65.78 -11.06
CA LYS A 31 -7.08 64.52 -11.15
C LYS A 31 -6.14 64.31 -9.96
N ILE A 32 -5.63 65.39 -9.36
CA ILE A 32 -4.78 65.32 -8.16
C ILE A 32 -5.66 65.11 -6.91
N ARG A 33 -6.87 65.68 -6.86
CA ARG A 33 -7.84 65.46 -5.78
C ARG A 33 -8.36 64.03 -5.72
N GLN A 34 -8.66 63.41 -6.87
CA GLN A 34 -9.07 61.99 -6.93
C GLN A 34 -7.98 61.02 -6.48
N ASN A 35 -6.70 61.39 -6.57
CA ASN A 35 -5.59 60.54 -6.13
C ASN A 35 -5.25 60.66 -4.63
N PHE A 36 -5.84 61.62 -3.91
CA PHE A 36 -5.52 61.95 -2.51
C PHE A 36 -6.66 61.69 -1.51
N ASP A 37 -7.71 60.97 -1.91
CA ASP A 37 -8.74 60.50 -0.98
C ASP A 37 -8.54 58.98 -0.71
N PRO A 38 -7.89 58.60 0.40
CA PRO A 38 -7.65 57.19 0.73
C PRO A 38 -8.93 56.41 1.09
N SER A 39 -10.09 57.07 1.12
CA SER A 39 -11.39 56.48 1.47
C SER A 39 -12.16 55.83 0.29
N LEU A 40 -11.71 56.04 -0.96
CA LEU A 40 -12.46 55.66 -2.18
C LEU A 40 -11.79 54.60 -3.07
N LYS A 41 -10.68 53.98 -2.65
CA LYS A 41 -10.19 52.75 -3.32
C LYS A 41 -11.01 51.55 -2.84
N ALA A 42 -12.23 51.45 -3.34
CA ALA A 42 -13.09 50.28 -3.19
C ALA A 42 -12.31 49.02 -3.60
N THR A 43 -11.98 48.20 -2.61
CA THR A 43 -11.23 46.98 -2.83
C THR A 43 -12.21 45.88 -3.22
N PHE A 44 -12.11 45.41 -4.47
CA PHE A 44 -13.01 44.39 -4.99
C PHE A 44 -12.71 43.03 -4.36
N VAL A 45 -13.71 42.48 -3.69
CA VAL A 45 -13.63 41.18 -3.02
C VAL A 45 -14.75 40.25 -3.47
N LYS A 46 -14.49 38.95 -3.39
CA LYS A 46 -15.52 37.92 -3.49
C LYS A 46 -16.04 37.66 -2.09
N LEU A 47 -17.35 37.80 -1.91
CA LEU A 47 -18.04 37.46 -0.67
C LEU A 47 -18.69 36.08 -0.81
N GLU A 48 -18.73 35.35 0.28
CA GLU A 48 -19.48 34.11 0.38
C GLU A 48 -20.23 34.09 1.71
N VAL A 49 -21.48 33.62 1.68
CA VAL A 49 -22.28 33.46 2.89
C VAL A 49 -21.82 32.19 3.59
N VAL A 50 -21.43 32.33 4.85
CA VAL A 50 -21.10 31.21 5.72
C VAL A 50 -22.34 30.34 5.87
N LYS A 51 -22.19 29.05 5.59
CA LYS A 51 -23.25 28.07 5.75
C LYS A 51 -22.74 26.93 6.60
N ARG A 52 -23.64 26.36 7.40
CA ARG A 52 -23.41 25.06 8.00
C ARG A 52 -23.46 23.96 6.95
N GLY A 53 -22.59 22.97 7.12
CA GLY A 53 -22.58 21.80 6.28
C GLY A 53 -21.74 20.71 6.91
N ASP A 54 -21.83 19.52 6.32
CA ASP A 54 -21.05 18.38 6.78
C ASP A 54 -19.67 18.40 6.12
N LEU A 55 -18.63 18.08 6.90
CA LEU A 55 -17.27 17.91 6.41
C LEU A 55 -16.78 16.51 6.77
N VAL A 56 -16.40 15.74 5.75
CA VAL A 56 -15.82 14.41 5.92
C VAL A 56 -14.32 14.51 5.72
N ARG A 57 -13.55 14.17 6.75
CA ARG A 57 -12.10 14.03 6.60
C ARG A 57 -11.80 12.70 5.95
N VAL A 58 -11.09 12.73 4.83
CA VAL A 58 -10.66 11.55 4.10
C VAL A 58 -9.16 11.33 4.24
N VAL A 59 -8.75 10.07 4.30
CA VAL A 59 -7.35 9.64 4.16
C VAL A 59 -7.22 8.93 2.84
N SER A 60 -6.47 9.53 1.91
CA SER A 60 -6.21 8.94 0.60
C SER A 60 -4.97 8.05 0.64
N ALA A 61 -5.09 6.84 0.10
CA ALA A 61 -3.99 5.88 0.02
C ALA A 61 -4.02 5.13 -1.33
N PRO A 62 -2.86 4.96 -1.99
CA PRO A 62 -2.77 4.10 -3.15
C PRO A 62 -2.86 2.63 -2.74
N GLY A 63 -3.42 1.78 -3.59
CA GLY A 63 -3.59 0.36 -3.31
C GLY A 63 -3.65 -0.51 -4.55
N VAL A 64 -3.60 -1.82 -4.32
CA VAL A 64 -3.73 -2.85 -5.36
C VAL A 64 -4.89 -3.75 -5.01
N ILE A 65 -5.72 -4.07 -6.00
CA ILE A 65 -6.86 -4.95 -5.86
C ILE A 65 -6.40 -6.40 -5.95
N GLU A 66 -6.74 -7.21 -4.97
CA GLU A 66 -6.50 -8.64 -4.96
C GLU A 66 -7.77 -9.41 -4.54
N PRO A 67 -7.94 -10.66 -4.98
CA PRO A 67 -8.96 -11.54 -4.45
C PRO A 67 -8.69 -11.81 -2.96
N ARG A 68 -9.75 -11.91 -2.16
CA ARG A 68 -9.65 -12.26 -0.74
C ARG A 68 -8.98 -13.61 -0.53
N GLN A 69 -9.36 -14.59 -1.34
CA GLN A 69 -8.86 -15.94 -1.28
C GLN A 69 -8.19 -16.30 -2.61
N LYS A 70 -6.91 -16.60 -2.55
CA LYS A 70 -6.12 -17.16 -3.66
C LYS A 70 -5.23 -18.28 -3.13
N VAL A 71 -5.11 -19.36 -3.89
CA VAL A 71 -4.27 -20.50 -3.53
C VAL A 71 -3.49 -20.96 -4.76
N ASP A 72 -2.20 -21.18 -4.56
CA ASP A 72 -1.31 -21.80 -5.53
C ASP A 72 -1.43 -23.32 -5.41
N ILE A 73 -1.85 -23.96 -6.49
CA ILE A 73 -2.03 -25.41 -6.58
C ILE A 73 -0.70 -26.01 -7.06
N SER A 74 -0.03 -26.73 -6.17
CA SER A 74 1.25 -27.39 -6.42
C SER A 74 1.13 -28.91 -6.37
N ALA A 75 2.12 -29.59 -6.96
CA ALA A 75 2.19 -31.04 -6.95
C ALA A 75 2.67 -31.59 -5.60
N GLN A 76 1.96 -32.58 -5.05
CA GLN A 76 2.38 -33.32 -3.85
C GLN A 76 3.09 -34.64 -4.19
N VAL A 77 3.04 -35.05 -5.45
CA VAL A 77 3.79 -36.20 -6.00
C VAL A 77 4.43 -35.78 -7.32
N SER A 78 5.63 -36.30 -7.60
CA SER A 78 6.32 -36.03 -8.85
C SER A 78 5.77 -36.94 -9.94
N ALA A 79 5.14 -36.36 -10.96
CA ALA A 79 4.52 -37.08 -12.07
C ALA A 79 4.31 -36.14 -13.26
N ARG A 80 4.04 -36.69 -14.45
CA ARG A 80 3.77 -35.90 -15.64
C ARG A 80 2.31 -35.42 -15.65
N ILE A 81 2.04 -34.20 -16.10
CA ILE A 81 0.66 -33.73 -16.30
C ILE A 81 0.07 -34.43 -17.55
N ILE A 82 -1.00 -35.20 -17.38
CA ILE A 82 -1.72 -35.86 -18.49
C ILE A 82 -2.87 -34.99 -19.00
N ALA A 83 -3.60 -34.35 -18.08
CA ALA A 83 -4.75 -33.54 -18.45
C ALA A 83 -4.92 -32.34 -17.52
N MET A 84 -5.28 -31.21 -18.13
CA MET A 84 -5.63 -29.96 -17.45
C MET A 84 -6.87 -29.39 -18.14
N PRO A 85 -8.08 -29.82 -17.72
CA PRO A 85 -9.33 -29.45 -18.40
C PRO A 85 -9.69 -27.96 -18.28
N TYR A 86 -9.20 -27.27 -17.25
CA TYR A 86 -9.45 -25.85 -17.02
C TYR A 86 -8.22 -25.03 -17.35
N ARG A 87 -8.42 -23.97 -18.14
CA ARG A 87 -7.41 -22.97 -18.47
C ARG A 87 -7.71 -21.65 -17.74
N GLU A 88 -6.76 -20.73 -17.82
CA GLU A 88 -6.89 -19.37 -17.30
C GLU A 88 -8.22 -18.72 -17.72
N GLY A 89 -8.86 -18.04 -16.77
CA GLY A 89 -10.15 -17.38 -16.93
C GLY A 89 -11.37 -18.30 -16.85
N LYS A 90 -11.20 -19.63 -16.73
CA LYS A 90 -12.33 -20.56 -16.53
C LYS A 90 -12.70 -20.66 -15.05
N ARG A 91 -14.02 -20.69 -14.81
CA ARG A 91 -14.61 -20.96 -13.48
C ARG A 91 -14.52 -22.45 -13.16
N VAL A 92 -14.19 -22.75 -11.91
CA VAL A 92 -14.12 -24.10 -11.33
C VAL A 92 -14.99 -24.12 -10.08
N LYS A 93 -15.63 -25.26 -9.83
CA LYS A 93 -16.33 -25.50 -8.56
C LYS A 93 -15.48 -26.32 -7.61
N GLN A 94 -15.72 -26.17 -6.31
CA GLN A 94 -15.10 -26.96 -5.27
C GLN A 94 -15.26 -28.46 -5.57
N GLY A 95 -14.16 -29.20 -5.49
CA GLY A 95 -14.11 -30.64 -5.75
C GLY A 95 -14.03 -31.04 -7.23
N GLU A 96 -14.14 -30.10 -8.19
CA GLU A 96 -13.92 -30.41 -9.59
C GLU A 96 -12.44 -30.71 -9.86
N VAL A 97 -12.18 -31.68 -10.74
CA VAL A 97 -10.81 -32.10 -11.08
C VAL A 97 -10.18 -31.08 -12.02
N ILE A 98 -9.17 -30.38 -11.52
CA ILE A 98 -8.46 -29.32 -12.25
C ILE A 98 -7.20 -29.83 -12.95
N VAL A 99 -6.54 -30.85 -12.38
CA VAL A 99 -5.33 -31.45 -12.96
C VAL A 99 -5.36 -32.95 -12.74
N ARG A 100 -4.94 -33.71 -13.76
CA ARG A 100 -4.65 -35.14 -13.66
C ARG A 100 -3.19 -35.38 -14.00
N LEU A 101 -2.48 -35.96 -13.05
CA LEU A 101 -1.11 -36.41 -13.20
C LEU A 101 -1.08 -37.88 -13.64
N ASP A 102 0.06 -38.29 -14.17
CA ASP A 102 0.34 -39.69 -14.47
C ASP A 102 0.37 -40.52 -13.20
N ALA A 103 -0.38 -41.60 -13.24
CA ALA A 103 -0.67 -42.46 -12.11
C ALA A 103 -0.10 -43.87 -12.30
N ASP A 104 0.51 -44.19 -13.44
CA ASP A 104 0.89 -45.57 -13.76
C ASP A 104 1.98 -46.10 -12.82
N ASP A 105 3.04 -45.32 -12.56
CA ASP A 105 4.08 -45.67 -11.60
C ASP A 105 3.53 -45.81 -10.16
N LEU A 106 2.60 -44.92 -9.78
CA LEU A 106 1.99 -44.93 -8.46
C LEU A 106 0.98 -46.08 -8.27
N ARG A 107 0.25 -46.46 -9.33
CA ARG A 107 -0.60 -47.65 -9.35
C ARG A 107 0.24 -48.92 -9.24
N ALA A 108 1.36 -49.00 -9.96
CA ALA A 108 2.28 -50.13 -9.87
C ALA A 108 2.88 -50.24 -8.46
N SER A 109 3.22 -49.12 -7.82
CA SER A 109 3.70 -49.09 -6.44
C SER A 109 2.64 -49.56 -5.44
N LEU A 110 1.37 -49.14 -5.60
CA LEU A 110 0.25 -49.61 -4.78
C LEU A 110 0.03 -51.12 -4.94
N GLU A 111 0.10 -51.63 -6.17
CA GLU A 111 -0.09 -53.06 -6.43
C GLU A 111 1.04 -53.90 -5.82
N SER A 112 2.28 -53.43 -5.90
CA SER A 112 3.43 -54.06 -5.22
C SER A 112 3.26 -54.08 -3.69
N ALA A 113 2.74 -53.00 -3.10
CA ALA A 113 2.45 -52.94 -1.67
C ALA A 113 1.34 -53.93 -1.25
N LYS A 114 0.29 -54.07 -2.08
CA LYS A 114 -0.77 -55.08 -1.86
C LYS A 114 -0.25 -56.50 -1.97
N ALA A 115 0.59 -56.79 -2.97
CA ALA A 115 1.22 -58.10 -3.11
C ALA A 115 2.12 -58.44 -1.89
N SER A 116 2.81 -57.43 -1.34
CA SER A 116 3.59 -57.59 -0.12
C SER A 116 2.73 -57.96 1.09
N LEU A 117 1.56 -57.32 1.25
CA LEU A 117 0.59 -57.68 2.29
C LEU A 117 0.13 -59.13 2.15
N LEU A 118 -0.24 -59.56 0.92
CA LEU A 118 -0.65 -60.95 0.67
C LEU A 118 0.44 -61.96 1.05
N SER A 119 1.71 -61.62 0.83
CA SER A 119 2.84 -62.46 1.27
C SER A 119 2.94 -62.56 2.79
N GLU A 120 2.75 -61.46 3.51
CA GLU A 120 2.75 -61.45 4.98
C GLU A 120 1.51 -62.15 5.57
N GLU A 121 0.35 -62.06 4.93
CA GLU A 121 -0.86 -62.81 5.31
C GLU A 121 -0.66 -64.32 5.14
N ALA A 122 0.00 -64.74 4.06
CA ALA A 122 0.37 -66.15 3.88
C ALA A 122 1.39 -66.61 4.96
N ARG A 123 2.33 -65.75 5.35
CA ARG A 123 3.25 -66.02 6.47
C ARG A 123 2.52 -66.13 7.80
N LEU A 124 1.49 -65.31 8.03
CA LEU A 124 0.69 -65.36 9.25
C LEU A 124 -0.03 -66.70 9.38
N ALA A 125 -0.60 -67.21 8.28
CA ALA A 125 -1.23 -68.54 8.28
C ALA A 125 -0.25 -69.65 8.72
N GLY A 126 1.01 -69.58 8.27
CA GLY A 126 2.05 -70.52 8.70
C GLY A 126 2.47 -70.33 10.16
N ALA A 127 2.62 -69.08 10.62
CA ALA A 127 2.98 -68.77 12.00
C ALA A 127 1.87 -69.15 12.99
N ASP A 128 0.60 -68.94 12.62
CA ASP A 128 -0.59 -69.32 13.39
C ASP A 128 -0.69 -70.84 13.52
N ALA A 129 -0.54 -71.59 12.42
CA ALA A 129 -0.51 -73.05 12.46
C ALA A 129 0.61 -73.60 13.36
N SER A 130 1.81 -73.00 13.30
CA SER A 130 2.92 -73.35 14.18
C SER A 130 2.60 -73.07 15.66
N MET A 131 2.04 -71.89 15.95
CA MET A 131 1.62 -71.53 17.31
C MET A 131 0.54 -72.46 17.85
N GLN A 132 -0.45 -72.84 17.04
CA GLN A 132 -1.50 -73.80 17.42
C GLN A 132 -0.91 -75.17 17.76
N ASN A 133 0.01 -75.67 16.93
CA ASN A 133 0.70 -76.94 17.20
C ASN A 133 1.45 -76.91 18.54
N MET A 134 2.23 -75.84 18.80
CA MET A 134 2.97 -75.69 20.05
C MET A 134 2.06 -75.47 21.26
N THR A 135 0.91 -74.84 21.07
CA THR A 135 -0.11 -74.67 22.12
C THR A 135 -0.70 -76.01 22.54
N GLN A 136 -1.02 -76.87 21.58
CA GLN A 136 -1.53 -78.22 21.84
C GLN A 136 -0.48 -79.12 22.51
N GLU A 137 0.78 -79.06 22.06
CA GLU A 137 1.88 -79.80 22.69
C GLU A 137 2.10 -79.35 24.13
N LEU A 138 2.14 -78.03 24.39
CA LEU A 138 2.25 -77.50 25.74
C LEU A 138 1.07 -77.94 26.63
N GLY A 139 -0.15 -77.95 26.10
CA GLY A 139 -1.33 -78.47 26.80
C GLY A 139 -1.16 -79.92 27.23
N ARG A 140 -0.78 -80.80 26.29
CA ARG A 140 -0.49 -82.22 26.57
C ARG A 140 0.63 -82.39 27.60
N LYS A 141 1.73 -81.65 27.47
CA LYS A 141 2.86 -81.72 28.42
C LYS A 141 2.48 -81.21 29.81
N ARG A 142 1.62 -80.19 29.93
CA ARG A 142 1.10 -79.72 31.22
C ARG A 142 0.23 -80.77 31.92
N GLU A 143 -0.63 -81.46 31.16
CA GLU A 143 -1.44 -82.57 31.70
C GLU A 143 -0.55 -83.71 32.22
N LEU A 144 0.44 -84.13 31.42
CA LEU A 144 1.39 -85.18 31.81
C LEU A 144 2.28 -84.77 33.00
N TRP A 145 2.60 -83.49 33.14
CA TRP A 145 3.31 -82.99 34.31
C TRP A 145 2.43 -83.05 35.57
N ALA A 146 1.13 -82.75 35.45
CA ALA A 146 0.18 -82.84 36.55
C ALA A 146 -0.02 -84.28 37.04
N SER A 147 0.02 -85.27 36.13
CA SER A 147 0.05 -86.70 36.46
C SER A 147 1.42 -87.22 36.90
N LYS A 148 2.48 -86.39 36.85
CA LYS A 148 3.88 -86.70 37.18
C LYS A 148 4.56 -87.70 36.23
N ASP A 149 4.10 -87.76 34.97
CA ASP A 149 4.61 -88.69 33.94
C ASP A 149 5.80 -88.14 33.14
N ILE A 150 6.13 -86.85 33.27
CA ILE A 150 7.28 -86.22 32.61
C ILE A 150 8.15 -85.46 33.61
N SER A 151 9.37 -85.09 33.20
CA SER A 151 10.26 -84.24 34.01
C SER A 151 9.95 -82.75 33.88
N LYS A 152 10.36 -81.95 34.88
CA LYS A 152 10.24 -80.48 34.82
C LYS A 152 10.98 -79.88 33.61
N ALA A 153 12.15 -80.45 33.26
CA ALA A 153 12.92 -79.99 32.12
C ALA A 153 12.17 -80.13 30.78
N GLU A 154 11.33 -81.17 30.63
CA GLU A 154 10.49 -81.32 29.45
C GLU A 154 9.38 -80.28 29.37
N LEU A 155 8.76 -79.94 30.50
CA LEU A 155 7.76 -78.88 30.56
C LEU A 155 8.38 -77.52 30.24
N ASP A 156 9.51 -77.19 30.87
CA ASP A 156 10.23 -75.93 30.65
C ASP A 156 10.64 -75.79 29.16
N SER A 157 11.03 -76.89 28.51
CA SER A 157 11.33 -76.92 27.07
C SER A 157 10.09 -76.61 26.21
N ALA A 158 8.94 -77.23 26.52
CA ALA A 158 7.69 -76.98 25.79
C ALA A 158 7.19 -75.53 25.98
N GLU A 159 7.35 -74.95 27.17
CA GLU A 159 7.03 -73.54 27.42
C GLU A 159 7.94 -72.58 26.63
N ALA A 160 9.24 -72.89 26.54
CA ALA A 160 10.18 -72.12 25.74
C ALA A 160 9.84 -72.18 24.23
N GLU A 161 9.43 -73.34 23.73
CA GLU A 161 9.00 -73.52 22.33
C GLU A 161 7.69 -72.78 22.02
N TYR A 162 6.69 -72.87 22.91
CA TYR A 162 5.46 -72.08 22.79
C TYR A 162 5.76 -70.58 22.78
N THR A 163 6.60 -70.09 23.70
CA THR A 163 6.97 -68.68 23.79
C THR A 163 7.67 -68.21 22.52
N ARG A 164 8.52 -69.06 21.91
CA ARG A 164 9.16 -68.79 20.62
C ARG A 164 8.13 -68.69 19.48
N ALA A 165 7.19 -69.63 19.41
CA ALA A 165 6.13 -69.61 18.39
C ALA A 165 5.21 -68.40 18.54
N GLN A 166 4.83 -68.05 19.78
CA GLN A 166 4.07 -66.84 20.09
C GLN A 166 4.81 -65.56 19.67
N SER A 167 6.11 -65.49 19.95
CA SER A 167 6.95 -64.35 19.53
C SER A 167 6.99 -64.20 18.02
N LEU A 168 7.12 -65.31 17.28
CA LEU A 168 7.10 -65.32 15.83
C LEU A 168 5.73 -64.90 15.27
N TYR A 169 4.64 -65.40 15.85
CA TYR A 169 3.28 -64.97 15.48
C TYR A 169 3.13 -63.45 15.64
N ASN A 170 3.51 -62.91 16.80
CA ASN A 170 3.45 -61.47 17.06
C ASN A 170 4.33 -60.68 16.08
N GLN A 171 5.51 -61.19 15.75
CA GLN A 171 6.39 -60.58 14.75
C GLN A 171 5.69 -60.45 13.39
N VAL A 172 5.03 -61.51 12.92
CA VAL A 172 4.32 -61.48 11.63
C VAL A 172 3.09 -60.56 11.68
N VAL A 173 2.36 -60.53 12.80
CA VAL A 173 1.26 -59.58 13.01
C VAL A 173 1.75 -58.13 12.90
N HIS A 174 2.92 -57.81 13.48
CA HIS A 174 3.53 -56.49 13.32
C HIS A 174 4.00 -56.21 11.88
N SER A 175 4.54 -57.21 11.17
CA SER A 175 4.88 -57.08 9.74
C SER A 175 3.66 -56.75 8.89
N ILE A 176 2.50 -57.38 9.16
CA ILE A 176 1.24 -57.06 8.49
C ILE A 176 0.81 -55.62 8.77
N ALA A 177 0.96 -55.14 10.01
CA ALA A 177 0.64 -53.74 10.33
C ALA A 177 1.51 -52.76 9.53
N ILE A 178 2.80 -53.04 9.36
CA ILE A 178 3.72 -52.26 8.52
C ILE A 178 3.29 -52.32 7.04
N ALA A 179 2.95 -53.50 6.53
CA ALA A 179 2.48 -53.68 5.16
C ALA A 179 1.19 -52.88 4.88
N LYS A 180 0.23 -52.88 5.82
CA LYS A 180 -0.99 -52.07 5.73
C LYS A 180 -0.69 -50.57 5.72
N ALA A 181 0.22 -50.10 6.58
CA ALA A 181 0.64 -48.70 6.59
C ALA A 181 1.30 -48.28 5.25
N ASN A 182 2.06 -49.18 4.62
CA ASN A 182 2.65 -48.94 3.30
C ASN A 182 1.59 -48.85 2.20
N ILE A 183 0.54 -49.67 2.25
CA ILE A 183 -0.61 -49.58 1.32
C ILE A 183 -1.31 -48.23 1.50
N GLU A 184 -1.58 -47.80 2.72
CA GLU A 184 -2.21 -46.50 2.99
C GLU A 184 -1.38 -45.35 2.41
N LYS A 185 -0.05 -45.38 2.61
CA LYS A 185 0.88 -44.41 2.04
C LYS A 185 0.83 -44.41 0.50
N ALA A 186 0.88 -45.58 -0.13
CA ALA A 186 0.82 -45.70 -1.59
C ALA A 186 -0.54 -45.23 -2.14
N GLN A 187 -1.64 -45.55 -1.47
CA GLN A 187 -2.99 -45.11 -1.81
C GLN A 187 -3.12 -43.58 -1.72
N LYS A 188 -2.55 -42.98 -0.67
CA LYS A 188 -2.53 -41.53 -0.49
C LYS A 188 -1.72 -40.85 -1.59
N ASN A 189 -0.54 -41.36 -1.92
CA ASN A 189 0.26 -40.86 -3.05
C ASN A 189 -0.50 -40.96 -4.38
N LEU A 190 -1.22 -42.06 -4.61
CA LEU A 190 -2.06 -42.21 -5.79
C LEU A 190 -3.22 -41.19 -5.80
N SER A 191 -3.83 -40.89 -4.66
CA SER A 191 -4.88 -39.87 -4.56
C SER A 191 -4.39 -38.47 -4.96
N TYR A 192 -3.12 -38.16 -4.70
CA TYR A 192 -2.49 -36.89 -5.08
C TYR A 192 -2.27 -36.73 -6.58
N THR A 193 -2.48 -37.77 -7.38
CA THR A 193 -2.47 -37.66 -8.85
C THR A 193 -3.70 -36.93 -9.40
N VAL A 194 -4.79 -36.89 -8.64
CA VAL A 194 -6.02 -36.20 -9.01
C VAL A 194 -6.14 -34.96 -8.13
N ILE A 195 -5.84 -33.81 -8.72
CA ILE A 195 -5.89 -32.53 -8.01
C ILE A 195 -7.24 -31.88 -8.27
N THR A 196 -7.91 -31.51 -7.19
CA THR A 196 -9.25 -30.89 -7.21
C THR A 196 -9.21 -29.46 -6.73
N ALA A 197 -10.20 -28.65 -7.12
CA ALA A 197 -10.32 -27.28 -6.67
C ALA A 197 -10.72 -27.22 -5.18
N PRO A 198 -9.99 -26.47 -4.33
CA PRO A 198 -10.27 -26.39 -2.89
C PRO A 198 -11.52 -25.57 -2.54
N PHE A 199 -11.93 -24.64 -3.42
CA PHE A 199 -13.11 -23.77 -3.28
C PHE A 199 -13.60 -23.34 -4.67
N ASP A 200 -14.80 -22.77 -4.74
CA ASP A 200 -15.37 -22.21 -5.97
C ASP A 200 -14.59 -20.96 -6.39
N GLY A 201 -14.11 -20.90 -7.64
CA GLY A 201 -13.27 -19.79 -8.07
C GLY A 201 -12.98 -19.77 -9.56
N VAL A 202 -11.98 -18.98 -9.94
CA VAL A 202 -11.48 -18.86 -11.31
C VAL A 202 -10.00 -19.19 -11.33
N VAL A 203 -9.57 -19.92 -12.35
CA VAL A 203 -8.13 -20.15 -12.60
C VAL A 203 -7.51 -18.83 -13.07
N THR A 204 -6.66 -18.22 -12.24
CA THR A 204 -6.03 -16.92 -12.52
C THR A 204 -4.76 -17.06 -13.35
N SER A 205 -4.00 -18.13 -13.13
CA SER A 205 -2.78 -18.43 -13.89
C SER A 205 -2.56 -19.93 -13.98
N ALA A 206 -2.05 -20.40 -15.12
CA ALA A 206 -1.55 -21.76 -15.31
C ALA A 206 -0.06 -21.67 -15.65
N GLN A 207 0.79 -22.14 -14.73
CA GLN A 207 2.25 -22.01 -14.85
C GLN A 207 2.91 -23.26 -15.46
N ALA A 208 2.22 -24.40 -15.45
CA ALA A 208 2.70 -25.65 -16.04
C ALA A 208 1.84 -26.08 -17.24
N GLU A 209 2.44 -26.83 -18.17
CA GLU A 209 1.75 -27.33 -19.37
C GLU A 209 1.46 -28.83 -19.34
N VAL A 210 0.46 -29.26 -20.12
CA VAL A 210 0.19 -30.69 -20.31
C VAL A 210 1.39 -31.35 -20.98
N GLY A 211 1.90 -32.43 -20.39
CA GLY A 211 3.12 -33.11 -20.80
C GLY A 211 4.36 -32.75 -19.98
N GLU A 212 4.30 -31.69 -19.17
CA GLU A 212 5.39 -31.29 -18.28
C GLU A 212 5.51 -32.23 -17.06
N LEU A 213 6.73 -32.43 -16.58
CA LEU A 213 7.01 -33.17 -15.36
C LEU A 213 7.01 -32.20 -14.17
N VAL A 214 6.04 -32.35 -13.27
CA VAL A 214 5.98 -31.56 -12.04
C VAL A 214 6.75 -32.26 -10.93
N VAL A 215 7.45 -31.48 -10.10
CA VAL A 215 8.26 -32.01 -9.00
C VAL A 215 7.79 -31.48 -7.65
N VAL A 216 7.85 -32.34 -6.64
CA VAL A 216 7.56 -31.96 -5.26
C VAL A 216 8.61 -30.98 -4.73
N GLY A 217 8.16 -30.03 -3.90
CA GLY A 217 9.06 -29.10 -3.22
C GLY A 217 10.02 -29.83 -2.29
N THR A 218 11.27 -29.40 -2.29
CA THR A 218 12.30 -29.85 -1.34
C THR A 218 12.65 -28.70 -0.40
N LEU A 219 13.42 -28.97 0.66
CA LEU A 219 13.79 -27.95 1.65
C LEU A 219 14.43 -26.69 1.03
N ASN A 220 15.12 -26.85 -0.11
CA ASN A 220 15.83 -25.77 -0.80
C ASN A 220 15.16 -25.31 -2.10
N ASN A 221 14.09 -25.96 -2.55
CA ASN A 221 13.43 -25.63 -3.81
C ASN A 221 11.92 -25.71 -3.66
N ALA A 222 11.22 -24.60 -3.88
CA ALA A 222 9.77 -24.57 -3.90
C ALA A 222 9.26 -25.52 -5.00
N GLY A 223 8.26 -26.34 -4.67
CA GLY A 223 7.71 -27.31 -5.63
C GLY A 223 7.10 -26.63 -6.85
N SER A 224 6.92 -27.39 -7.93
CA SER A 224 6.25 -26.88 -9.13
C SER A 224 4.83 -26.44 -8.80
N VAL A 225 4.56 -25.15 -8.97
CA VAL A 225 3.21 -24.59 -8.96
C VAL A 225 2.60 -24.86 -10.33
N ILE A 226 1.46 -25.54 -10.35
CA ILE A 226 0.78 -25.96 -11.58
C ILE A 226 -0.14 -24.84 -12.07
N MET A 227 -0.97 -24.34 -11.15
CA MET A 227 -1.93 -23.28 -11.43
C MET A 227 -2.31 -22.54 -10.16
N GLN A 228 -2.93 -21.38 -10.32
CA GLN A 228 -3.47 -20.58 -9.23
C GLN A 228 -4.99 -20.46 -9.40
N VAL A 229 -5.71 -20.66 -8.29
CA VAL A 229 -7.17 -20.49 -8.23
C VAL A 229 -7.50 -19.38 -7.24
N ALA A 230 -8.38 -18.47 -7.64
CA ALA A 230 -8.82 -17.37 -6.78
C ALA A 230 -10.33 -17.15 -6.82
N ASP A 231 -10.88 -16.70 -5.70
CA ASP A 231 -12.26 -16.23 -5.61
C ASP A 231 -12.35 -14.77 -6.07
N LEU A 232 -12.94 -14.54 -7.24
CA LEU A 232 -13.13 -13.22 -7.81
C LEU A 232 -14.43 -12.53 -7.36
N ASN A 233 -15.29 -13.22 -6.61
CA ASN A 233 -16.52 -12.60 -6.09
C ASN A 233 -16.22 -11.67 -4.92
N THR A 234 -15.19 -12.01 -4.13
CA THR A 234 -14.80 -11.25 -2.94
C THR A 234 -13.46 -10.57 -3.18
N MET A 235 -13.50 -9.33 -3.67
CA MET A 235 -12.30 -8.54 -3.92
C MET A 235 -11.96 -7.64 -2.72
N ILE A 236 -10.66 -7.51 -2.43
CA ILE A 236 -10.14 -6.59 -1.43
C ILE A 236 -9.13 -5.64 -2.06
N VAL A 237 -9.05 -4.42 -1.55
CA VAL A 237 -8.00 -3.47 -1.90
C VAL A 237 -6.99 -3.44 -0.78
N LYS A 238 -5.73 -3.75 -1.10
CA LYS A 238 -4.60 -3.58 -0.19
C LYS A 238 -4.08 -2.14 -0.33
N ALA A 239 -4.63 -1.25 0.49
CA ALA A 239 -4.25 0.16 0.53
C ALA A 239 -2.99 0.36 1.40
N LYS A 240 -2.06 1.17 0.91
CA LYS A 240 -0.81 1.53 1.58
C LYS A 240 -1.01 2.86 2.30
N VAL A 241 -1.38 2.82 3.58
CA VAL A 241 -1.64 4.01 4.39
C VAL A 241 -0.35 4.46 5.07
N ASP A 242 -0.01 5.75 4.95
CA ASP A 242 1.19 6.34 5.57
C ASP A 242 1.11 6.32 7.11
N GLU A 243 2.26 6.22 7.78
CA GLU A 243 2.40 6.27 9.25
C GLU A 243 1.80 7.55 9.86
N THR A 244 1.87 8.67 9.15
CA THR A 244 1.28 9.94 9.59
C THR A 244 -0.26 9.93 9.59
N ASN A 245 -0.89 9.06 8.80
CA ASN A 245 -2.33 9.05 8.56
C ASN A 245 -3.04 7.79 9.06
N ILE A 246 -2.33 6.82 9.65
CA ILE A 246 -2.91 5.55 10.12
C ILE A 246 -3.69 5.68 11.43
N ALA A 247 -3.30 6.59 12.32
CA ALA A 247 -3.90 6.75 13.65
C ALA A 247 -5.44 6.94 13.67
N PRO A 248 -6.05 7.74 12.77
CA PRO A 248 -7.51 7.90 12.73
C PRO A 248 -8.25 6.79 11.97
N VAL A 249 -7.55 5.87 11.30
CA VAL A 249 -8.16 4.79 10.53
C VAL A 249 -8.64 3.68 11.47
N ARG A 250 -9.89 3.23 11.28
CA ARG A 250 -10.52 2.19 12.10
C ARG A 250 -11.26 1.19 11.23
N ILE A 251 -11.34 -0.05 11.72
CA ILE A 251 -12.14 -1.12 11.13
C ILE A 251 -13.62 -0.69 11.11
N GLY A 252 -14.30 -0.94 9.99
CA GLY A 252 -15.70 -0.60 9.75
C GLY A 252 -15.94 0.77 9.11
N GLN A 253 -14.90 1.58 8.90
CA GLN A 253 -15.03 2.86 8.18
C GLN A 253 -15.39 2.64 6.71
N ARG A 254 -16.18 3.57 6.15
CA ARG A 254 -16.52 3.58 4.73
C ARG A 254 -15.34 4.13 3.93
N ALA A 255 -15.16 3.59 2.74
CA ALA A 255 -14.13 4.02 1.82
C ALA A 255 -14.69 4.14 0.39
N LYS A 256 -14.20 5.12 -0.36
CA LYS A 256 -14.45 5.28 -1.78
C LYS A 256 -13.23 4.84 -2.55
N VAL A 257 -13.42 3.88 -3.45
CA VAL A 257 -12.35 3.28 -4.25
C VAL A 257 -12.47 3.77 -5.69
N TYR A 258 -11.38 4.33 -6.19
CA TYR A 258 -11.23 4.79 -7.57
C TYR A 258 -10.28 3.86 -8.30
N ILE A 259 -10.81 3.08 -9.23
CA ILE A 259 -10.03 2.11 -9.98
C ILE A 259 -9.56 2.79 -11.27
N ASN A 260 -8.27 2.78 -11.55
CA ASN A 260 -7.71 3.49 -12.70
C ASN A 260 -8.29 3.01 -14.05
N ALA A 261 -8.71 1.73 -14.12
CA ALA A 261 -9.37 1.16 -15.29
C ALA A 261 -10.79 1.72 -15.53
N PHE A 262 -11.42 2.33 -14.52
CA PHE A 262 -12.79 2.85 -14.57
C PHE A 262 -12.85 4.31 -14.07
N PRO A 263 -12.32 5.29 -14.83
CA PRO A 263 -12.15 6.67 -14.36
C PRO A 263 -13.47 7.39 -14.02
N ASN A 264 -14.58 7.00 -14.64
CA ASN A 264 -15.88 7.64 -14.44
C ASN A 264 -16.77 6.91 -13.42
N ARG A 265 -16.22 5.92 -12.68
CA ARG A 265 -16.98 5.11 -11.72
C ARG A 265 -16.25 5.03 -10.38
N THR A 266 -16.99 5.25 -9.31
CA THR A 266 -16.52 5.03 -7.95
C THR A 266 -17.12 3.75 -7.40
N PHE A 267 -16.36 3.06 -6.57
CA PHE A 267 -16.78 1.83 -5.91
C PHE A 267 -16.82 2.05 -4.41
N GLY A 268 -17.86 1.55 -3.76
CA GLY A 268 -17.95 1.54 -2.30
C GLY A 268 -17.03 0.47 -1.72
N GLY A 269 -16.55 0.70 -0.50
CA GLY A 269 -15.82 -0.30 0.25
C GLY A 269 -15.88 -0.04 1.75
N VAL A 270 -15.51 -1.05 2.52
CA VAL A 270 -15.45 -0.97 3.98
C VAL A 270 -14.10 -1.49 4.46
N VAL A 271 -13.47 -0.75 5.38
CA VAL A 271 -12.23 -1.16 6.02
C VAL A 271 -12.50 -2.41 6.85
N GLU A 272 -11.91 -3.55 6.46
CA GLU A 272 -12.13 -4.83 7.15
C GLU A 272 -11.00 -5.12 8.14
N THR A 273 -9.75 -4.93 7.71
CA THR A 273 -8.57 -5.27 8.52
C THR A 273 -7.50 -4.20 8.34
N ILE A 274 -6.81 -3.88 9.45
CA ILE A 274 -5.62 -3.03 9.43
C ILE A 274 -4.46 -3.90 9.92
N GLN A 275 -3.44 -4.10 9.08
CA GLN A 275 -2.29 -4.89 9.49
C GLN A 275 -1.42 -4.08 10.46
N PRO A 276 -1.10 -4.60 11.65
CA PRO A 276 -0.32 -3.87 12.65
C PRO A 276 1.18 -3.80 12.30
N LEU A 277 1.61 -4.55 11.27
CA LEU A 277 3.00 -4.58 10.83
C LEU A 277 3.28 -3.41 9.88
N ARG A 278 4.27 -2.59 10.25
CA ARG A 278 4.85 -1.57 9.36
C ARG A 278 5.68 -2.25 8.28
N VAL A 279 5.32 -2.04 7.03
CA VAL A 279 6.02 -2.56 5.85
C VAL A 279 6.77 -1.42 5.18
N VAL A 280 7.99 -1.68 4.73
CA VAL A 280 8.80 -0.72 3.97
C VAL A 280 8.86 -1.21 2.53
N ASP A 281 8.43 -0.37 1.59
CA ASP A 281 8.50 -0.69 0.17
C ASP A 281 9.95 -0.67 -0.33
N ARG A 282 10.18 -1.20 -1.53
CA ARG A 282 11.52 -1.19 -2.16
C ARG A 282 12.10 0.22 -2.31
N ASP A 283 11.23 1.21 -2.43
CA ASP A 283 11.59 2.63 -2.58
C ASP A 283 11.85 3.33 -1.23
N GLY A 284 11.81 2.59 -0.12
CA GLY A 284 12.07 3.11 1.24
C GLY A 284 10.85 3.75 1.91
N THR A 285 9.72 3.89 1.22
CA THR A 285 8.46 4.39 1.79
C THR A 285 7.88 3.37 2.76
N ALA A 286 7.62 3.79 4.00
CA ALA A 286 7.00 2.95 5.01
C ALA A 286 5.48 3.19 5.07
N PHE A 287 4.72 2.11 5.18
CA PHE A 287 3.26 2.17 5.23
C PHE A 287 2.69 1.04 6.10
N PHE A 288 1.44 1.21 6.50
CA PHE A 288 0.60 0.18 7.10
C PHE A 288 -0.38 -0.34 6.05
N GLN A 289 -0.41 -1.66 5.88
CA GLN A 289 -1.31 -2.28 4.91
C GLN A 289 -2.71 -2.34 5.49
N THR A 290 -3.66 -1.68 4.83
CA THR A 290 -5.09 -1.69 5.20
C THR A 290 -5.86 -2.43 4.12
N GLU A 291 -6.66 -3.42 4.53
CA GLU A 291 -7.49 -4.24 3.65
C GLU A 291 -8.92 -3.71 3.65
N ILE A 292 -9.38 -3.34 2.46
CA ILE A 292 -10.69 -2.72 2.26
C ILE A 292 -11.50 -3.67 1.40
N LYS A 293 -12.59 -4.21 1.94
CA LYS A 293 -13.51 -5.07 1.20
C LYS A 293 -14.25 -4.21 0.18
N LEU A 294 -14.14 -4.59 -1.08
CA LEU A 294 -14.76 -3.87 -2.19
C LEU A 294 -16.20 -4.34 -2.38
N GLU A 295 -17.12 -3.40 -2.51
CA GLU A 295 -18.50 -3.68 -2.92
C GLU A 295 -18.52 -3.67 -4.45
N VAL A 296 -18.48 -4.86 -5.06
CA VAL A 296 -18.44 -5.03 -6.51
C VAL A 296 -19.85 -5.26 -7.04
N PRO A 297 -20.38 -4.35 -7.88
CA PRO A 297 -21.65 -4.56 -8.57
C PRO A 297 -21.56 -5.72 -9.56
N GLU A 298 -22.65 -6.48 -9.73
CA GLU A 298 -22.67 -7.67 -10.60
C GLU A 298 -22.40 -7.38 -12.09
N ASP A 299 -22.54 -6.13 -12.52
CA ASP A 299 -22.32 -5.69 -13.90
C ASP A 299 -20.83 -5.46 -14.25
N VAL A 300 -19.93 -5.49 -13.27
CA VAL A 300 -18.49 -5.18 -13.48
C VAL A 300 -17.59 -6.32 -13.08
N SER A 301 -16.75 -6.76 -14.02
CA SER A 301 -15.63 -7.65 -13.75
C SER A 301 -14.39 -6.84 -13.38
N ILE A 302 -13.93 -6.98 -12.14
CA ILE A 302 -12.68 -6.39 -11.65
C ILE A 302 -11.62 -7.49 -11.62
N TYR A 303 -10.47 -7.22 -12.24
CA TYR A 303 -9.37 -8.18 -12.30
C TYR A 303 -8.37 -7.97 -11.15
N SER A 304 -7.76 -9.05 -10.69
CA SER A 304 -6.66 -9.00 -9.73
C SER A 304 -5.47 -8.23 -10.30
N GLY A 305 -4.75 -7.49 -9.45
CA GLY A 305 -3.57 -6.72 -9.81
C GLY A 305 -3.85 -5.32 -10.35
N MET A 306 -5.12 -4.90 -10.45
CA MET A 306 -5.48 -3.53 -10.79
C MET A 306 -5.01 -2.56 -9.70
N THR A 307 -4.56 -1.37 -10.12
CA THR A 307 -4.23 -0.28 -9.21
C THR A 307 -5.47 0.57 -8.92
N ALA A 308 -5.61 0.98 -7.67
CA ALA A 308 -6.70 1.82 -7.21
C ALA A 308 -6.20 2.87 -6.22
N ASN A 309 -6.89 4.00 -6.16
CA ASN A 309 -6.74 4.97 -5.08
C ASN A 309 -7.95 4.83 -4.16
N VAL A 310 -7.72 4.91 -2.85
CA VAL A 310 -8.80 4.74 -1.88
C VAL A 310 -8.84 5.93 -0.95
N ASP A 311 -10.02 6.53 -0.83
CA ASP A 311 -10.33 7.57 0.14
C ASP A 311 -11.10 6.95 1.31
N ILE A 312 -10.45 6.83 2.46
CA ILE A 312 -11.06 6.29 3.69
C ILE A 312 -11.70 7.44 4.46
N GLU A 313 -13.00 7.36 4.74
CA GLU A 313 -13.73 8.36 5.52
C GLU A 313 -13.44 8.14 7.02
N VAL A 314 -12.54 8.93 7.60
CA VAL A 314 -12.05 8.71 8.97
C VAL A 314 -12.87 9.44 10.03
N GLU A 315 -13.32 10.65 9.73
CA GLU A 315 -14.11 11.50 10.63
C GLU A 315 -15.18 12.26 9.85
N THR A 316 -16.38 12.35 10.41
CA THR A 316 -17.48 13.14 9.85
C THR A 316 -17.90 14.19 10.87
N PHE A 317 -17.74 15.46 10.50
CA PHE A 317 -18.21 16.61 11.25
C PHE A 317 -19.56 17.01 10.68
N THR A 318 -20.62 16.86 11.47
CA THR A 318 -21.98 17.22 11.05
C THR A 318 -22.37 18.61 11.56
N ASP A 319 -23.13 19.34 10.75
CA ASP A 319 -23.66 20.67 11.11
C ASP A 319 -22.58 21.67 11.60
N VAL A 320 -21.43 21.68 10.93
CA VAL A 320 -20.31 22.58 11.27
C VAL A 320 -20.23 23.77 10.34
N ILE A 321 -19.74 24.89 10.87
CA ILE A 321 -19.46 26.08 10.06
C ILE A 321 -18.23 25.80 9.20
N LYS A 322 -18.42 25.84 7.88
CA LYS A 322 -17.33 25.67 6.92
C LYS A 322 -17.09 26.97 6.16
N VAL A 323 -15.81 27.31 6.02
CA VAL A 323 -15.37 28.43 5.19
C VAL A 323 -14.33 27.93 4.20
N PRO A 324 -14.27 28.47 2.97
CA PRO A 324 -13.21 28.11 2.04
C PRO A 324 -11.84 28.30 2.69
N SER A 325 -10.94 27.32 2.57
CA SER A 325 -9.64 27.32 3.24
C SER A 325 -8.80 28.57 2.91
N GLN A 326 -9.00 29.15 1.72
CA GLN A 326 -8.38 30.41 1.28
C GLN A 326 -8.82 31.66 2.08
N ALA A 327 -9.98 31.62 2.74
CA ALA A 327 -10.52 32.72 3.54
C ALA A 327 -9.87 32.80 4.94
N VAL A 328 -9.25 31.72 5.39
CA VAL A 328 -8.53 31.66 6.67
C VAL A 328 -7.12 32.19 6.46
N VAL A 329 -6.82 33.34 7.06
CA VAL A 329 -5.51 33.98 6.96
C VAL A 329 -4.85 34.13 8.33
N GLU A 330 -3.52 34.14 8.34
CA GLU A 330 -2.76 34.42 9.56
C GLU A 330 -2.47 35.92 9.67
N ARG A 331 -2.64 36.46 10.88
CA ARG A 331 -2.37 37.86 11.22
C ARG A 331 -1.65 38.00 12.53
N LEU A 332 -0.88 39.08 12.63
CA LEU A 332 -0.23 39.47 13.87
C LEU A 332 -1.30 39.83 14.90
N VAL A 333 -1.14 39.33 16.13
CA VAL A 333 -2.11 39.58 17.21
C VAL A 333 -2.22 41.08 17.53
N GLU A 334 -1.14 41.85 17.31
CA GLU A 334 -1.09 43.31 17.51
C GLU A 334 -1.89 44.11 16.47
N GLU A 335 -2.16 43.52 15.29
CA GLU A 335 -2.91 44.18 14.20
C GLU A 335 -4.42 43.96 14.29
N LEU A 336 -4.87 43.21 15.31
CA LEU A 336 -6.28 42.92 15.52
C LEU A 336 -7.03 44.08 16.18
N PRO A 337 -8.33 44.25 15.89
CA PRO A 337 -9.19 45.14 16.64
C PRO A 337 -9.18 44.80 18.13
N LYS A 338 -9.12 45.82 18.99
CA LYS A 338 -9.12 45.64 20.45
C LYS A 338 -10.33 44.85 20.98
N GLU A 339 -11.43 44.86 20.23
CA GLU A 339 -12.67 44.13 20.52
C GLU A 339 -12.52 42.62 20.27
N ALA A 340 -11.84 42.25 19.18
CA ALA A 340 -11.50 40.86 18.85
C ALA A 340 -10.47 40.23 19.80
N MET A 341 -9.68 41.04 20.52
CA MET A 341 -8.70 40.60 21.52
C MET A 341 -9.30 40.32 22.92
N ARG A 342 -10.62 40.52 23.09
CA ARG A 342 -11.31 40.38 24.39
C ARG A 342 -11.60 38.93 24.76
N ASP A 343 -11.73 38.02 23.79
CA ASP A 343 -11.98 36.61 24.03
C ASP A 343 -10.66 35.81 24.11
N PRO A 344 -10.23 35.37 25.32
CA PRO A 344 -8.99 34.60 25.49
C PRO A 344 -9.06 33.20 24.86
N SER A 345 -10.25 32.70 24.54
CA SER A 345 -10.44 31.37 23.95
C SER A 345 -10.20 31.33 22.44
N LEU A 346 -10.21 32.49 21.79
CA LEU A 346 -9.99 32.66 20.34
C LEU A 346 -8.60 33.25 20.01
N VAL A 347 -8.00 34.00 20.94
CA VAL A 347 -6.71 34.67 20.74
C VAL A 347 -5.75 34.34 21.88
N ASP A 348 -4.73 33.54 21.56
CA ASP A 348 -3.61 33.29 22.47
C ASP A 348 -2.62 34.46 22.40
N ARG A 349 -2.59 35.28 23.46
CA ARG A 349 -1.74 36.47 23.55
C ARG A 349 -0.24 36.15 23.60
N ASN A 350 0.13 34.91 23.86
CA ASN A 350 1.54 34.48 23.86
C ASN A 350 2.04 34.12 22.45
N LYS A 351 1.13 33.99 21.48
CA LYS A 351 1.49 33.68 20.08
C LYS A 351 1.60 34.96 19.27
N LYS A 352 2.61 35.00 18.39
CA LYS A 352 2.84 36.13 17.49
C LYS A 352 1.78 36.23 16.39
N TRP A 353 1.20 35.10 15.99
CA TRP A 353 0.24 34.98 14.90
C TRP A 353 -1.03 34.29 15.38
N THR A 354 -2.18 34.73 14.85
CA THR A 354 -3.47 34.06 15.03
C THR A 354 -4.22 33.95 13.70
N ARG A 355 -5.13 32.99 13.62
CA ARG A 355 -5.94 32.72 12.42
C ARG A 355 -7.20 33.58 12.47
N VAL A 356 -7.50 34.22 11.35
CA VAL A 356 -8.53 35.24 11.23
C VAL A 356 -9.30 35.00 9.94
N VAL A 357 -10.61 35.25 9.98
CA VAL A 357 -11.47 35.37 8.81
C VAL A 357 -11.99 36.80 8.75
N TYR A 358 -12.01 37.39 7.56
CA TYR A 358 -12.58 38.73 7.38
C TYR A 358 -14.07 38.64 7.14
N GLU A 359 -14.85 39.24 8.05
CA GLU A 359 -16.29 39.39 7.92
C GLU A 359 -16.62 40.70 7.22
N TYR A 360 -17.64 40.69 6.36
CA TYR A 360 -18.18 41.88 5.70
C TYR A 360 -19.35 42.43 6.52
N LYS A 361 -19.15 43.59 7.16
CA LYS A 361 -20.19 44.35 7.88
C LYS A 361 -20.27 45.77 7.35
N GLU A 362 -21.46 46.19 6.91
CA GLU A 362 -21.75 47.59 6.53
C GLU A 362 -20.76 48.20 5.53
N GLY A 363 -20.28 47.42 4.55
CA GLY A 363 -19.31 47.90 3.55
C GLY A 363 -17.85 47.86 4.00
N LYS A 364 -17.53 47.32 5.19
CA LYS A 364 -16.18 47.24 5.74
C LYS A 364 -15.74 45.80 6.05
N SER A 365 -14.43 45.55 6.00
CA SER A 365 -13.79 44.31 6.47
C SER A 365 -13.55 44.34 7.98
N VAL A 366 -14.11 43.40 8.73
CA VAL A 366 -13.81 43.20 10.15
C VAL A 366 -12.98 41.93 10.33
N ALA A 367 -11.79 42.07 10.91
CA ALA A 367 -10.93 40.93 11.23
C ALA A 367 -11.49 40.16 12.43
N GLN A 368 -12.04 38.97 12.18
CA GLN A 368 -12.62 38.11 13.22
C GLN A 368 -11.69 36.92 13.50
N PRO A 369 -11.09 36.82 14.70
CA PRO A 369 -10.30 35.66 15.09
C PRO A 369 -11.17 34.41 15.18
N VAL A 370 -10.65 33.29 14.66
CA VAL A 370 -11.38 32.03 14.62
C VAL A 370 -10.55 30.88 15.15
N LEU A 371 -11.18 30.00 15.91
CA LEU A 371 -10.60 28.71 16.26
C LEU A 371 -10.94 27.72 15.14
N VAL A 372 -9.92 27.32 14.39
CA VAL A 372 -10.10 26.38 13.28
C VAL A 372 -9.95 24.92 13.73
N GLY A 373 -10.76 24.06 13.14
CA GLY A 373 -10.70 22.61 13.28
C GLY A 373 -10.01 21.96 12.08
N PRO A 374 -10.36 20.70 11.77
CA PRO A 374 -9.88 20.02 10.58
C PRO A 374 -10.25 20.75 9.29
N SER A 375 -9.40 20.61 8.28
CA SER A 375 -9.59 21.18 6.96
C SER A 375 -9.57 20.07 5.91
N ASP A 376 -10.36 20.25 4.87
CA ASP A 376 -10.27 19.49 3.62
C ASP A 376 -9.55 20.33 2.56
N LEU A 377 -9.43 19.82 1.33
CA LEU A 377 -8.76 20.49 0.20
C LEU A 377 -9.39 21.85 -0.14
N THR A 378 -10.70 22.00 0.07
CA THR A 378 -11.45 23.21 -0.30
C THR A 378 -11.90 24.05 0.89
N ASP A 379 -12.35 23.40 1.97
CA ASP A 379 -13.04 24.02 3.10
C ASP A 379 -12.32 23.73 4.42
N THR A 380 -12.36 24.68 5.35
CA THR A 380 -11.86 24.56 6.73
C THR A 380 -13.02 24.70 7.70
N VAL A 381 -13.07 23.80 8.69
CA VAL A 381 -14.07 23.86 9.76
C VAL A 381 -13.70 24.95 10.76
N ILE A 382 -14.67 25.80 11.09
CA ILE A 382 -14.56 26.79 12.17
C ILE A 382 -15.31 26.27 13.39
N LEU A 383 -14.57 26.04 14.48
CA LEU A 383 -15.15 25.54 15.74
C LEU A 383 -15.77 26.68 16.55
N LYS A 384 -15.15 27.87 16.54
CA LYS A 384 -15.61 29.06 17.26
C LYS A 384 -15.15 30.35 16.57
N GLY A 385 -15.89 31.43 16.82
CA GLY A 385 -15.54 32.79 16.41
C GLY A 385 -16.32 33.32 15.21
N LEU A 386 -17.18 32.51 14.59
CA LEU A 386 -18.00 32.89 13.44
C LEU A 386 -19.40 32.28 13.58
N ASP A 387 -20.43 33.03 13.18
CA ASP A 387 -21.82 32.59 13.21
C ASP A 387 -22.36 32.27 11.80
N ASP A 388 -23.44 31.50 11.75
CA ASP A 388 -24.11 31.13 10.51
C ASP A 388 -24.78 32.36 9.84
N GLY A 389 -24.69 32.44 8.52
CA GLY A 389 -25.25 33.56 7.73
C GLY A 389 -24.35 34.79 7.59
N ASN A 390 -23.21 34.85 8.29
CA ASN A 390 -22.26 35.96 8.14
C ASN A 390 -21.62 35.93 6.73
N LYS A 391 -21.35 37.10 6.14
CA LYS A 391 -20.66 37.19 4.85
C LYS A 391 -19.16 37.25 5.09
N VAL A 392 -18.41 36.32 4.52
CA VAL A 392 -16.94 36.27 4.64
C VAL A 392 -16.25 36.59 3.32
N VAL A 393 -15.08 37.20 3.42
CA VAL A 393 -14.24 37.53 2.28
C VAL A 393 -13.44 36.29 1.88
N THR A 394 -13.67 35.76 0.67
CA THR A 394 -13.02 34.51 0.19
C THR A 394 -11.99 34.75 -0.90
N GLY A 395 -11.89 35.96 -1.45
CA GLY A 395 -10.84 36.31 -2.39
C GLY A 395 -10.98 37.72 -2.96
N PRO A 396 -10.11 38.13 -3.91
CA PRO A 396 -8.92 37.42 -4.40
C PRO A 396 -7.80 37.29 -3.35
N PHE A 397 -6.98 36.24 -3.41
CA PHE A 397 -5.93 35.98 -2.41
C PHE A 397 -4.95 37.16 -2.19
N LYS A 398 -4.56 37.86 -3.26
CA LYS A 398 -3.68 39.05 -3.18
C LYS A 398 -4.29 40.19 -2.34
N VAL A 399 -5.61 40.32 -2.41
CA VAL A 399 -6.38 41.26 -1.58
C VAL A 399 -6.45 40.73 -0.16
N LEU A 400 -6.77 39.45 0.03
CA LEU A 400 -6.86 38.83 1.36
C LEU A 400 -5.57 38.91 2.17
N ILE A 401 -4.38 38.83 1.56
CA ILE A 401 -3.11 39.01 2.27
C ILE A 401 -2.87 40.46 2.70
N SER A 402 -3.30 41.43 1.88
CA SER A 402 -3.05 42.85 2.11
C SER A 402 -4.21 43.57 2.83
N LEU A 403 -5.32 42.86 3.05
CA LEU A 403 -6.51 43.39 3.69
C LEU A 403 -6.22 43.71 5.16
N LYS A 404 -6.66 44.90 5.58
CA LYS A 404 -6.64 45.34 6.98
C LYS A 404 -8.06 45.38 7.54
N SER A 405 -8.19 45.41 8.86
CA SER A 405 -9.48 45.70 9.48
C SER A 405 -9.92 47.13 9.12
N ASP A 406 -11.23 47.34 9.00
CA ASP A 406 -11.92 48.59 8.68
C ASP A 406 -11.68 49.17 7.28
N GLN A 407 -11.33 48.33 6.29
CA GLN A 407 -11.20 48.78 4.90
C GLN A 407 -12.55 48.71 4.16
N ASN A 408 -12.83 49.72 3.33
CA ASN A 408 -14.02 49.74 2.48
C ASN A 408 -13.95 48.65 1.40
N LEU A 409 -14.92 47.76 1.42
CA LEU A 409 -15.06 46.62 0.52
C LEU A 409 -16.22 46.82 -0.46
N THR A 410 -16.02 46.38 -1.69
CA THR A 410 -17.09 46.33 -2.69
C THR A 410 -17.13 44.93 -3.29
N ASP A 411 -18.33 44.35 -3.37
CA ASP A 411 -18.52 43.03 -3.93
C ASP A 411 -18.17 43.04 -5.43
N LYS A 412 -17.50 41.99 -5.89
CA LYS A 412 -17.15 41.82 -7.30
C LYS A 412 -18.38 41.52 -8.16
N GLU A 413 -19.48 41.03 -7.58
CA GLU A 413 -20.75 40.78 -8.31
C GLU A 413 -21.47 42.08 -8.73
N ASP A 414 -21.27 43.19 -8.02
CA ASP A 414 -21.88 44.51 -8.34
C ASP A 414 -21.06 45.35 -9.34
N ARG A 415 -20.18 44.72 -10.13
CA ARG A 415 -19.34 45.46 -11.10
C ARG A 415 -20.15 45.91 -12.32
N PRO A 416 -20.19 47.22 -12.66
CA PRO A 416 -20.60 47.62 -14.00
C PRO A 416 -19.60 47.08 -15.03
N ALA A 417 -20.10 46.47 -16.11
CA ALA A 417 -19.29 45.89 -17.17
C ALA A 417 -18.39 46.97 -17.82
N GLY A 418 -17.07 46.94 -17.57
CA GLY A 418 -16.12 47.83 -18.24
C GLY A 418 -14.88 48.33 -17.47
N ALA A 419 -14.67 47.95 -16.20
CA ALA A 419 -13.47 48.39 -15.47
C ALA A 419 -12.21 47.53 -15.81
N PRO A 420 -11.04 48.13 -16.08
CA PRO A 420 -9.84 47.40 -16.51
C PRO A 420 -9.32 46.44 -15.43
N GLN A 421 -8.84 45.28 -15.87
CA GLN A 421 -8.24 44.25 -15.02
C GLN A 421 -6.80 44.65 -14.66
N ALA A 422 -6.48 44.72 -13.37
CA ALA A 422 -5.09 44.79 -12.94
C ALA A 422 -4.45 43.39 -13.09
N GLY A 423 -3.94 43.08 -14.29
CA GLY A 423 -3.37 41.76 -14.56
C GLY A 423 -2.66 41.54 -15.89
N ASP A 424 -2.76 42.42 -16.89
CA ASP A 424 -2.08 42.23 -18.17
C ASP A 424 -1.07 43.35 -18.46
N VAL A 425 0.17 43.16 -18.04
CA VAL A 425 1.32 43.81 -18.67
C VAL A 425 2.12 42.71 -19.36
N ARG A 426 1.90 42.58 -20.67
CA ARG A 426 2.80 41.88 -21.58
C ARG A 426 4.16 42.56 -21.49
N THR A 427 5.16 41.85 -20.95
CA THR A 427 6.56 42.27 -21.02
C THR A 427 7.07 42.07 -22.44
N THR A 428 7.01 43.13 -23.26
CA THR A 428 7.85 43.25 -24.45
C THR A 428 9.22 43.75 -24.02
N SER A 429 10.20 42.85 -23.91
CA SER A 429 11.60 43.22 -23.75
C SER A 429 12.17 43.62 -25.11
N THR A 430 12.41 44.92 -25.30
CA THR A 430 13.22 45.45 -26.40
C THR A 430 14.32 46.30 -25.79
N THR A 431 15.55 45.78 -25.77
CA THR A 431 16.77 46.54 -25.42
C THR A 431 17.42 47.01 -26.72
N PRO A 432 17.84 48.28 -26.85
CA PRO A 432 18.53 48.76 -28.05
C PRO A 432 20.05 48.45 -28.02
N SER A 433 20.55 48.11 -29.21
CA SER A 433 21.94 48.01 -29.69
C SER A 433 22.78 49.27 -29.37
N LYS A 434 24.12 49.24 -29.19
CA LYS A 434 25.20 49.08 -30.20
C LYS A 434 26.57 49.26 -29.44
N THR A 435 27.71 48.63 -29.75
CA THR A 435 28.57 48.82 -30.94
C THR A 435 29.83 47.92 -30.89
N GLU A 436 30.12 47.26 -32.03
CA GLU A 436 31.40 46.79 -32.66
C GLU A 436 32.44 45.98 -31.86
N GLU A 437 32.95 44.84 -32.35
CA GLU A 437 33.95 44.74 -33.43
C GLU A 437 33.99 43.36 -34.17
N LYS A 438 34.69 43.33 -35.32
CA LYS A 438 34.64 42.44 -36.51
C LYS A 438 35.19 40.98 -36.39
N PRO A 439 35.01 40.12 -37.43
CA PRO A 439 35.00 38.65 -37.36
C PRO A 439 36.25 37.93 -37.88
N ALA A 440 36.41 36.64 -37.54
CA ALA A 440 37.26 35.69 -38.27
C ALA A 440 36.58 34.31 -38.43
N LYS A 441 36.81 33.71 -39.61
CA LYS A 441 36.19 32.49 -40.18
C LYS A 441 36.75 31.18 -39.55
N PRO A 442 36.12 30.02 -39.85
CA PRO A 442 36.33 28.74 -39.18
C PRO A 442 37.37 27.85 -39.89
N GLU A 443 38.01 26.94 -39.16
CA GLU A 443 38.85 25.90 -39.75
C GLU A 443 38.59 24.53 -39.10
N LYS A 444 38.38 23.54 -39.97
CA LYS A 444 38.24 22.10 -39.71
C LYS A 444 39.65 21.49 -39.63
N GLU A 445 39.82 20.44 -38.82
CA GLU A 445 40.36 19.10 -39.20
C GLU A 445 40.99 18.36 -38.01
N LYS A 446 40.28 17.31 -37.56
CA LYS A 446 40.64 15.86 -37.46
C LYS A 446 42.10 15.37 -37.21
N PRO A 447 42.27 14.09 -36.78
CA PRO A 447 43.04 13.66 -35.61
C PRO A 447 44.39 12.99 -35.94
N LYS A 448 45.23 12.73 -34.93
CA LYS A 448 46.32 11.75 -35.05
C LYS A 448 46.57 10.90 -33.80
N GLU A 449 46.87 9.65 -34.14
CA GLU A 449 47.17 8.42 -33.42
C GLU A 449 48.58 8.31 -32.84
N ALA A 450 48.71 7.33 -31.94
CA ALA A 450 49.86 6.42 -31.67
C ALA A 450 51.09 7.00 -30.94
N SER A 451 51.81 6.27 -30.08
CA SER A 451 52.04 4.82 -29.97
C SER A 451 52.67 4.44 -28.60
N LYS A 452 52.45 3.17 -28.17
CA LYS A 452 53.42 2.14 -27.67
C LYS A 452 54.51 2.51 -26.64
N ASP A 453 55.06 1.68 -25.76
CA ASP A 453 55.10 0.25 -25.38
C ASP A 453 55.60 0.28 -23.89
N GLU A 454 55.29 -0.66 -22.98
CA GLU A 454 56.18 -1.78 -22.64
C GLU A 454 55.53 -2.75 -21.62
N LYS A 455 56.06 -3.98 -21.64
CA LYS A 455 55.54 -5.27 -21.15
C LYS A 455 55.85 -5.59 -19.66
N PRO A 456 55.32 -6.72 -19.12
CA PRO A 456 55.26 -7.04 -17.69
C PRO A 456 56.45 -7.88 -17.19
N ALA A 457 56.67 -7.87 -15.87
CA ALA A 457 57.59 -8.76 -15.19
C ALA A 457 56.85 -9.87 -14.43
N GLU A 458 57.10 -11.09 -14.86
CA GLU A 458 56.86 -12.37 -14.22
C GLU A 458 58.09 -12.74 -13.37
N THR A 459 57.94 -13.31 -12.17
CA THR A 459 58.98 -14.18 -11.60
C THR A 459 58.44 -15.11 -10.49
N ALA A 460 58.42 -16.39 -10.85
CA ALA A 460 58.98 -17.54 -10.13
C ALA A 460 58.39 -17.98 -8.77
N GLY A 461 57.92 -19.23 -8.77
CA GLY A 461 57.65 -20.04 -7.58
C GLY A 461 58.85 -20.85 -7.07
N LYS A 462 58.60 -21.50 -5.93
CA LYS A 462 59.26 -22.67 -5.30
C LYS A 462 58.20 -23.21 -4.31
N GLY A 463 57.85 -24.49 -4.17
CA GLY A 463 58.57 -25.73 -4.44
C GLY A 463 58.85 -26.43 -3.10
N GLY A 464 58.19 -27.57 -2.85
CA GLY A 464 58.50 -28.55 -1.79
C GLY A 464 57.77 -28.30 -0.45
N ALA A 465 57.39 -29.30 0.35
CA ALA A 465 57.61 -30.73 0.30
C ALA A 465 56.61 -31.45 1.23
N SER A 466 56.33 -32.69 0.88
CA SER A 466 55.69 -33.73 1.68
C SER A 466 56.48 -34.14 2.92
N SER A 467 55.79 -34.40 4.03
CA SER A 467 56.08 -35.49 4.98
C SER A 467 54.74 -35.87 5.66
N GLY A 468 54.30 -37.12 5.68
CA GLY A 468 54.84 -38.24 6.48
C GLY A 468 54.06 -38.30 7.80
N ALA A 469 52.91 -38.98 7.87
CA ALA A 469 52.74 -40.41 8.19
C ALA A 469 53.19 -40.83 9.61
N GLN A 470 52.30 -41.59 10.28
CA GLN A 470 52.47 -42.41 11.50
C GLN A 470 52.58 -41.62 12.82
N ALA A 471 52.09 -42.05 13.98
CA ALA A 471 51.28 -43.14 14.53
C ALA A 471 50.81 -42.60 15.93
N THR A 472 49.79 -43.05 16.67
CA THR A 472 49.53 -44.34 17.33
C THR A 472 48.24 -44.14 18.15
N ALA A 473 47.47 -45.21 18.34
CA ALA A 473 46.28 -45.33 19.21
C ALA A 473 46.63 -45.33 20.73
N PRO A 474 45.78 -45.82 21.66
CA PRO A 474 44.51 -45.25 22.17
C PRO A 474 44.47 -45.18 23.74
N ALA A 475 43.27 -44.89 24.28
CA ALA A 475 42.72 -45.33 25.58
C ALA A 475 42.63 -44.31 26.73
N GLY A 476 41.46 -44.31 27.39
CA GLY A 476 41.40 -44.27 28.85
C GLY A 476 40.53 -43.18 29.50
N SER A 477 39.25 -43.53 29.72
CA SER A 477 38.47 -43.24 30.94
C SER A 477 38.36 -41.80 31.48
N ARG A 478 37.16 -41.21 31.39
CA ARG A 478 36.27 -41.03 32.56
C ARG A 478 34.85 -40.73 32.12
#